data_AF-A0A9E3RM04-F1
#
_entry.id   AF-A0A9E3RM04-F1
#
_cell.length_a   1.000
_cell.length_b   1.000
_cell.length_c   1.000
_cell.angle_alpha   90.00
_cell.angle_beta   90.00
_cell.angle_gamma   90.00
#
_symmetry.space_group_name_H-M   'P 1'
#
loop_
_entity.id
_entity.type
_entity.pdbx_description
1 polymer ?
#
loop_
_entity_poly.entity_id
_entity_poly.type
_entity_poly.pdbx_seq_one_letter_code
_entity_poly.pdbx_strand_id
1 'polypeptide(L)'
;MDYFDAYEEVYSAIERYADEHGHPPTKICIAPALYRWLREMQKESALLNPNEEQTASALNTRFGAIPIEIDELLTPYEIITE
;
A
#
# COMPACT_ATOMS: atom_id res chain seq x y z
N MET A 1 21.90 6.32 -1.28
CA MET A 1 20.82 6.52 -0.30
C MET A 1 19.75 5.54 -0.71
N ASP A 2 19.54 4.48 0.07
CA ASP A 2 18.39 3.61 -0.09
C ASP A 2 17.14 4.46 0.11
N TYR A 3 16.50 4.81 -0.99
CA TYR A 3 15.19 5.43 -0.95
C TYR A 3 14.23 4.29 -0.59
N PHE A 4 13.81 4.24 0.68
CA PHE A 4 12.77 3.30 1.08
C PHE A 4 11.48 3.73 0.37
N ASP A 5 11.18 3.07 -0.74
CA ASP A 5 9.96 3.31 -1.48
C ASP A 5 8.84 2.51 -0.81
N ALA A 6 8.11 3.17 0.09
CA ALA A 6 6.97 2.60 0.79
C ALA A 6 5.93 2.02 -0.18
N TYR A 7 5.86 2.53 -1.40
CA TYR A 7 4.99 2.00 -2.43
C TYR A 7 5.52 0.66 -2.93
N GLU A 8 6.79 0.59 -3.34
CA GLU A 8 7.41 -0.64 -3.85
C GLU A 8 7.37 -1.78 -2.83
N GLU A 9 7.59 -1.49 -1.55
CA GLU A 9 7.55 -2.49 -0.47
C GLU A 9 6.12 -3.03 -0.27
N VAL A 10 5.11 -2.17 -0.28
CA VAL A 10 3.70 -2.60 -0.16
C VAL A 10 3.27 -3.42 -1.37
N TYR A 11 3.64 -3.01 -2.59
CA TYR A 11 3.36 -3.80 -3.79
C TYR A 11 4.08 -5.14 -3.76
N SER A 12 5.35 -5.16 -3.35
CA SER A 12 6.13 -6.39 -3.21
C SER A 12 5.50 -7.34 -2.19
N ALA A 13 5.01 -6.83 -1.05
CA ALA A 13 4.32 -7.64 -0.06
C ALA A 13 3.04 -8.30 -0.62
N ILE A 14 2.23 -7.53 -1.37
CA ILE A 14 1.01 -8.01 -2.01
C ILE A 14 1.32 -9.09 -3.06
N GLU A 15 2.33 -8.85 -3.89
CA GLU A 15 2.75 -9.77 -4.94
C GLU A 15 3.30 -11.06 -4.36
N ARG A 16 4.08 -10.95 -3.29
CA ARG A 16 4.63 -12.10 -2.59
C ARG A 16 3.54 -12.95 -1.94
N TYR A 17 2.56 -12.32 -1.28
CA TYR A 17 1.39 -13.04 -0.76
C TYR A 17 0.62 -13.74 -1.88
N ALA A 18 0.42 -13.06 -3.02
CA ALA A 18 -0.26 -13.63 -4.17
C ALA A 18 0.48 -14.82 -4.78
N ASP A 19 1.82 -14.78 -4.82
CA ASP A 19 2.66 -15.89 -5.27
C ASP A 19 2.62 -17.07 -4.29
N GLU A 20 2.70 -16.80 -2.98
CA GLU A 20 2.69 -17.81 -1.92
C GLU A 20 1.32 -18.51 -1.77
N HIS A 21 0.21 -17.79 -1.93
CA HIS A 21 -1.16 -18.29 -1.68
C HIS A 21 -1.98 -18.55 -2.96
N GLY A 22 -1.54 -18.06 -4.12
CA GLY A 22 -2.26 -18.17 -5.39
C GLY A 22 -3.43 -17.19 -5.55
N HIS A 23 -3.63 -16.26 -4.60
CA HIS A 23 -4.64 -15.20 -4.66
C HIS A 23 -4.11 -13.93 -3.95
N PRO A 24 -4.52 -12.73 -4.36
CA PRO A 24 -4.14 -11.51 -3.67
C PRO A 24 -4.66 -11.49 -2.23
N PRO A 25 -4.01 -10.73 -1.33
CA PRO A 25 -4.55 -10.47 -0.01
C PRO A 25 -5.86 -9.68 -0.15
N THR A 26 -6.80 -10.01 0.72
CA THR A 26 -8.09 -9.34 0.84
C THR A 26 -7.97 -7.96 1.45
N LYS A 27 -6.92 -7.73 2.25
CA LYS A 27 -6.57 -6.45 2.84
C LYS A 27 -5.10 -6.40 3.22
N ILE A 28 -4.60 -5.18 3.41
CA ILE A 28 -3.27 -4.95 3.99
C ILE A 28 -3.37 -4.11 5.25
N CYS A 29 -2.61 -4.46 6.27
CA CYS A 29 -2.49 -3.68 7.49
C CYS A 29 -1.09 -3.04 7.51
N ILE A 30 -1.05 -1.73 7.69
CA ILE A 30 0.20 -0.96 7.69
C ILE A 30 0.24 0.02 8.86
N ALA A 31 1.46 0.39 9.27
CA ALA A 31 1.64 1.38 10.32
C ALA A 31 1.15 2.79 9.89
N PRO A 32 0.70 3.63 10.85
CA PRO A 32 0.27 5.00 10.57
C PRO A 32 1.33 5.85 9.89
N ALA A 33 2.62 5.61 10.19
CA ALA A 33 3.73 6.31 9.57
C ALA A 33 3.83 5.98 8.07
N LEU A 34 3.74 4.69 7.72
CA LEU A 34 3.77 4.23 6.33
C LEU A 34 2.55 4.73 5.55
N TYR A 35 1.36 4.69 6.17
CA TYR A 35 0.14 5.21 5.56
C TYR A 35 0.26 6.70 5.22
N ARG A 36 0.85 7.51 6.11
CA ARG A 36 1.08 8.93 5.84
C ARG A 36 1.99 9.14 4.64
N TRP A 37 3.09 8.40 4.55
CA TRP A 37 4.01 8.48 3.41
C TRP A 37 3.34 8.10 2.10
N LEU A 38 2.59 6.98 2.08
CA LEU A 38 1.80 6.60 0.91
C LEU A 38 0.82 7.70 0.51
N ARG A 39 0.14 8.31 1.48
CA ARG A 39 -0.79 9.41 1.22
C ARG A 39 -0.12 10.66 0.64
N GLU A 40 1.08 10.99 1.10
CA GLU A 40 1.85 12.11 0.54
C GLU A 40 2.22 11.82 -0.91
N MET A 41 2.74 10.64 -1.21
CA MET A 41 3.09 10.24 -2.58
C MET A 41 1.87 10.19 -3.51
N GLN A 42 0.74 9.67 -3.03
CA GLN A 42 -0.53 9.66 -3.76
C GLN A 42 -1.04 11.07 -4.06
N LYS A 43 -0.85 12.00 -3.13
CA LYS A 43 -1.24 13.39 -3.33
C LYS A 43 -0.34 14.06 -4.37
N GLU A 44 0.95 13.77 -4.36
CA GLU A 44 1.89 14.24 -5.37
C GLU A 44 1.56 13.68 -6.76
N SER A 45 1.21 12.40 -6.86
CA SER A 45 0.80 11.80 -8.13
C SER A 45 -0.55 12.33 -8.64
N ALA A 46 -1.51 12.58 -7.74
CA ALA A 46 -2.81 13.18 -8.10
C ALA A 46 -2.68 14.62 -8.62
N LEU A 47 -1.68 15.38 -8.16
CA LEU A 47 -1.36 16.71 -8.71
C LEU A 47 -0.86 16.63 -10.15
N LEU A 48 -0.20 15.53 -10.53
CA LEU A 48 0.30 15.28 -11.88
C LEU A 48 -0.77 14.67 -12.79
N ASN A 49 -1.63 13.81 -12.24
CA ASN A 49 -2.74 13.14 -12.93
C ASN A 49 -4.05 13.28 -12.14
N PRO A 50 -4.86 14.33 -12.39
CA PRO A 50 -6.09 14.58 -11.64
C PRO A 50 -7.23 13.57 -11.93
N ASN A 51 -7.02 12.61 -12.83
CA ASN A 51 -8.04 11.66 -13.29
C ASN A 51 -7.83 10.24 -12.75
N GLU A 52 -6.80 10.00 -11.94
CA GLU A 52 -6.66 8.74 -11.22
C GLU A 52 -7.56 8.77 -9.98
N GLU A 53 -8.64 7.98 -10.00
CA GLU A 53 -9.50 7.75 -8.84
C GLU A 53 -8.72 6.97 -7.77
N GLN A 54 -7.95 7.70 -6.98
CA GLN A 54 -7.20 7.17 -5.84
C GLN A 54 -8.12 7.12 -4.62
N THR A 55 -8.56 5.91 -4.29
CA THR A 55 -9.40 5.69 -3.11
C THR A 55 -8.54 5.75 -1.86
N ALA A 56 -8.85 6.70 -0.96
CA ALA A 56 -8.11 6.96 0.28
C ALA A 56 -7.83 5.73 1.17
N SER A 57 -8.63 4.69 1.01
CA SER A 57 -8.67 3.50 1.86
C SER A 57 -8.41 2.21 1.07
N ALA A 58 -8.02 2.29 -0.21
CA ALA A 58 -7.69 1.13 -1.02
C ALA A 58 -6.58 1.43 -2.02
N LEU A 59 -5.64 0.50 -2.14
CA LEU A 59 -4.54 0.54 -3.09
C LEU A 59 -4.96 -0.13 -4.39
N ASN A 60 -4.90 0.60 -5.51
CA ASN A 60 -5.19 0.03 -6.83
C ASN A 60 -4.00 -0.80 -7.31
N THR A 61 -4.09 -2.12 -7.18
CA THR A 61 -3.05 -3.04 -7.65
C THR A 61 -3.46 -3.73 -8.95
N ARG A 62 -2.53 -4.47 -9.56
CA ARG A 62 -2.82 -5.33 -10.74
C ARG A 62 -3.86 -6.42 -10.45
N PHE A 63 -4.09 -6.74 -9.17
CA PHE A 63 -5.08 -7.72 -8.73
C PHE A 63 -6.44 -7.09 -8.39
N GLY A 64 -6.54 -5.77 -8.42
CA GLY A 64 -7.71 -5.00 -8.02
C GLY A 64 -7.41 -4.01 -6.89
N ALA A 65 -8.46 -3.33 -6.42
CA ALA A 65 -8.38 -2.44 -5.28
C ALA A 65 -8.30 -3.25 -3.98
N ILE A 66 -7.16 -3.18 -3.29
CA ILE A 66 -6.92 -3.87 -2.03
C ILE A 66 -7.09 -2.86 -0.89
N PRO A 67 -8.03 -3.06 0.05
CA PRO A 67 -8.24 -2.14 1.16
C PRO A 67 -7.04 -2.09 2.10
N ILE A 68 -6.80 -0.90 2.64
CA ILE A 68 -5.71 -0.60 3.58
C ILE A 68 -6.32 -0.34 4.95
N GLU A 69 -5.93 -1.13 5.94
CA GLU A 69 -6.19 -0.88 7.36
C GLU A 69 -4.94 -0.29 8.04
N ILE A 70 -5.16 0.67 8.92
CA ILE A 70 -4.09 1.29 9.69
C ILE A 70 -4.06 0.61 11.06
N ASP A 71 -2.92 0.01 11.40
CA ASP A 71 -2.72 -0.62 12.70
C ASP A 71 -1.63 0.13 13.47
N GLU A 72 -2.01 0.75 14.59
CA GLU A 72 -1.14 1.56 15.43
C GLU A 72 -0.11 0.74 16.24
N LEU A 73 -0.27 -0.58 16.28
CA LEU A 73 0.64 -1.49 16.97
C LEU A 73 1.82 -1.94 16.09
N LEU A 74 1.73 -1.72 14.78
CA LEU A 74 2.77 -2.10 13.82
C LEU A 74 4.00 -1.19 13.88
N THR A 75 5.17 -1.77 13.61
CA THR A 75 6.38 -0.97 13.44
C THR A 75 6.29 -0.11 12.16
N PRO A 76 6.96 1.05 12.08
CA PRO A 76 6.77 2.03 10.99
C PRO A 76 6.97 1.51 9.56
N TYR A 77 7.61 0.35 9.41
CA TYR A 77 7.93 -0.30 8.14
C TYR A 77 7.29 -1.68 8.00
N GLU A 78 6.40 -2.06 8.94
CA GLU A 78 5.74 -3.36 8.93
C GLU A 78 4.50 -3.33 8.03
N ILE A 79 4.37 -4.37 7.22
CA ILE A 79 3.24 -4.59 6.30
C ILE A 79 2.73 -6.00 6.55
N ILE A 80 1.48 -6.12 6.97
CA ILE A 80 0.79 -7.41 7.11
C ILE A 80 -0.21 -7.54 5.96
N THR A 81 -0.21 -8.71 5.32
CA THR A 81 -1.11 -9.07 4.22
C THR A 81 -2.04 -10.18 4.71
N GLU A 82 -3.36 -10.00 4.59
CA GLU A 82 -4.38 -10.96 5.04
C GLU A 82 -5.32 -11.39 3.90
#